data_AF-A0A1Q6LGX1-F1
#
_entry.id   AF-A0A1Q6LGX1-F1
#
_cell.length_a   1.000
_cell.length_b   1.000
_cell.length_c   1.000
_cell.angle_alpha   90.00
_cell.angle_beta   90.00
_cell.angle_gamma   90.00
#
_symmetry.space_group_name_H-M   'P 1'
#
loop_
_entity.id
_entity.type
_entity.pdbx_description
1 polymer ?
#
loop_
_entity_poly.entity_id
_entity_poly.type
_entity_poly.pdbx_seq_one_letter_code
_entity_poly.pdbx_strand_id
1 'polypeptide(L)'
;MSTRSTLFQTPTIEIDQSRYEELIQEELKYKQYKEQATTEVIKIIEGQDSEKATDESEEITVNKHIYKKKATEVEAFELRRGILPNWFTSSKQIEQISCGDTEGLKIKIKTYLGYEIAREGDFIIKENNYIYACPKTLFKETYKKVEE
;
A
#
# COMPACT_ATOMS: atom_id res chain seq x y z
N MET A 1 -53.06 13.66 -13.00
CA MET A 1 -51.84 12.88 -12.75
C MET A 1 -50.78 13.83 -12.23
N SER A 2 -50.24 13.60 -11.03
CA SER A 2 -49.28 14.51 -10.38
C SER A 2 -47.93 13.81 -10.26
N THR A 3 -46.90 14.37 -10.89
CA THR A 3 -45.52 13.84 -10.87
C THR A 3 -44.89 14.13 -9.51
N ARG A 4 -44.57 13.08 -8.76
CA ARG A 4 -43.92 13.15 -7.45
C ARG A 4 -42.43 13.50 -7.65
N SER A 5 -42.08 14.75 -7.36
CA SER A 5 -40.68 15.21 -7.29
C SER A 5 -40.01 14.61 -6.05
N THR A 6 -38.93 13.84 -6.24
CA THR A 6 -38.08 13.34 -5.15
C THR A 6 -36.97 14.34 -4.89
N LEU A 7 -37.10 15.13 -3.82
CA LEU A 7 -36.03 15.93 -3.26
C LEU A 7 -34.88 15.01 -2.82
N PHE A 8 -33.75 15.09 -3.51
CA PHE A 8 -32.50 14.48 -3.07
C PHE A 8 -32.00 15.24 -1.84
N GLN A 9 -32.09 14.62 -0.66
CA GLN A 9 -31.39 15.10 0.52
C GLN A 9 -29.92 14.68 0.41
N THR A 10 -29.01 15.64 0.29
CA THR A 10 -27.58 15.39 0.41
C THR A 10 -27.25 15.12 1.88
N PRO A 11 -26.50 14.05 2.22
CA PRO A 11 -26.05 13.85 3.60
C PRO A 11 -25.08 14.97 3.99
N THR A 12 -25.44 15.73 5.01
CA THR A 12 -24.55 16.71 5.64
C THR A 12 -23.56 15.94 6.52
N ILE A 13 -22.27 16.01 6.17
CA ILE A 13 -21.19 15.46 6.99
C ILE A 13 -20.83 16.52 8.03
N GLU A 14 -21.14 16.25 9.31
CA GLU A 14 -20.66 17.07 10.43
C GLU A 14 -19.20 16.68 10.70
N ILE A 15 -18.28 17.54 10.31
CA ILE A 15 -16.85 17.36 10.60
C ILE A 15 -16.63 17.82 12.04
N ASP A 16 -16.30 16.87 12.92
CA ASP A 16 -15.90 17.18 14.29
C ASP A 16 -14.56 17.94 14.27
N GLN A 17 -14.65 19.26 14.47
CA GLN A 17 -13.53 20.18 14.38
C GLN A 17 -12.46 19.89 15.44
N SER A 18 -12.86 19.34 16.60
CA SER A 18 -11.95 19.04 17.72
C SER A 18 -10.91 17.97 17.35
N ARG A 19 -11.35 16.92 16.64
CA ARG A 19 -10.48 15.85 16.17
C ARG A 19 -9.49 16.30 15.11
N TYR A 20 -9.85 17.30 14.31
CA TYR A 20 -8.94 17.87 13.30
C TYR A 20 -7.84 18.71 13.95
N GLU A 21 -8.17 19.44 15.01
CA GLU A 21 -7.21 20.22 15.79
C GLU A 21 -6.19 19.34 16.52
N GLU A 22 -6.61 18.20 17.08
CA GLU A 22 -5.69 17.24 17.72
C GLU A 22 -4.63 16.69 16.76
N LEU A 23 -5.03 16.32 15.53
CA LEU A 23 -4.11 15.82 14.51
C LEU A 23 -3.06 16.87 14.10
N ILE A 24 -3.47 18.13 14.01
CA ILE A 24 -2.55 19.24 13.70
C ILE A 24 -1.53 19.42 14.83
N GLN A 25 -1.96 19.34 16.09
CA GLN A 25 -1.07 19.47 17.24
C GLN A 25 -0.04 18.33 17.31
N GLU A 26 -0.46 17.11 17.02
CA GLU A 26 0.43 15.95 17.01
C GLU A 26 1.53 16.07 15.92
N GLU A 27 1.16 16.51 14.72
CA GLU A 27 2.13 16.76 13.64
C GLU A 27 3.13 17.88 13.99
N LEU A 28 2.66 18.98 14.59
CA LEU A 28 3.54 20.08 15.00
C LEU A 28 4.53 19.64 16.07
N LYS A 29 4.06 18.83 17.03
CA LYS A 29 4.91 18.26 18.09
C LYS A 29 5.98 17.34 17.49
N TYR A 30 5.61 16.49 16.54
CA TYR A 30 6.55 15.61 15.84
C TYR A 30 7.62 16.38 15.05
N LYS A 31 7.24 17.47 14.37
CA LYS A 31 8.19 18.36 13.67
C LYS A 31 9.18 19.02 14.62
N GLN A 32 8.70 19.51 15.77
CA GLN A 32 9.59 20.08 16.79
C GLN A 32 10.58 19.06 17.33
N TYR A 33 10.14 17.82 17.60
CA TYR A 33 11.05 16.75 18.00
C TYR A 33 12.10 16.45 16.93
N LYS A 34 11.71 16.46 15.64
CA LYS A 34 12.65 16.23 14.53
C LYS A 34 13.68 17.35 14.41
N GLU A 35 13.28 18.61 14.63
CA GLU A 35 14.18 19.76 14.60
C GLU A 35 15.10 19.84 15.81
N GLN A 36 14.65 19.36 16.98
CA GLN A 36 15.46 19.29 18.21
C GLN A 36 16.29 18.01 18.33
N ALA A 37 16.05 17.01 17.48
CA ALA A 37 16.79 15.76 17.51
C ALA A 37 18.23 15.97 17.04
N THR A 38 19.19 15.55 17.88
CA THR A 38 20.60 15.46 17.51
C THR A 38 20.81 14.44 16.39
N THR A 39 21.85 14.64 15.58
CA THR A 39 22.17 13.84 14.38
C THR A 39 22.30 12.34 14.65
N GLU A 40 22.56 11.93 15.88
CA GLU A 40 22.63 10.54 16.33
C GLU A 40 21.24 9.88 16.41
N VAL A 41 20.20 10.61 16.83
CA VAL A 41 18.82 10.11 16.88
C VAL A 41 18.23 9.98 15.47
N ILE A 42 18.56 10.93 14.57
CA ILE A 42 18.14 10.88 13.16
C ILE A 42 18.72 9.65 12.46
N LYS A 43 20.00 9.31 12.72
CA LYS A 43 20.65 8.11 12.17
C LYS A 43 20.01 6.79 12.64
N ILE A 44 19.52 6.72 13.88
CA ILE A 44 18.80 5.54 14.38
C ILE A 44 17.43 5.41 13.69
N ILE A 45 16.74 6.52 13.43
CA ILE A 45 15.44 6.53 12.74
C ILE A 45 15.61 6.22 11.24
N GLU A 46 16.71 6.64 10.61
CA GLU A 46 16.98 6.47 9.17
C GLU A 46 17.74 5.18 8.80
N GLY A 47 18.01 4.29 9.77
CA GLY A 47 18.40 2.91 9.51
C GLY A 47 19.68 2.74 8.69
N GLN A 48 20.82 3.19 9.23
CA GLN A 48 22.13 2.77 8.71
C GLN A 48 22.82 1.84 9.72
N ASP A 49 23.05 0.60 9.27
CA ASP A 49 23.76 -0.47 9.96
C ASP A 49 25.11 0.00 10.55
N SER A 50 25.32 -0.28 11.84
CA SER A 50 26.66 -0.55 12.39
C SER A 50 26.54 -1.18 13.78
N GLU A 51 26.84 -2.48 13.85
CA GLU A 51 27.23 -3.16 15.08
C GLU A 51 28.36 -2.40 15.80
N LYS A 52 28.15 -2.06 17.08
CA LYS A 52 29.03 -2.42 18.21
C LYS A 52 28.48 -1.82 19.51
N ALA A 53 28.25 -2.69 20.47
CA ALA A 53 27.74 -2.41 21.80
C ALA A 53 28.70 -1.56 22.65
N THR A 54 28.14 -0.73 23.51
CA THR A 54 28.66 -0.45 24.86
C THR A 54 27.50 -0.18 25.80
N ASP A 55 27.66 -0.71 27.01
CA ASP A 55 26.73 -0.81 28.13
C ASP A 55 26.12 0.51 28.60
N GLU A 56 25.05 0.34 29.39
CA GLU A 56 24.28 1.35 30.14
C GLU A 56 23.26 2.13 29.31
N SER A 57 22.16 1.46 28.95
CA SER A 57 20.90 2.16 28.76
C SER A 57 19.76 1.31 29.25
N GLU A 58 18.91 1.99 30.02
CA GLU A 58 17.69 1.53 30.66
C GLU A 58 16.95 0.53 29.79
N GLU A 59 16.47 -0.53 30.42
CA GLU A 59 15.67 -1.59 29.82
C GLU A 59 14.34 -0.99 29.35
N ILE A 60 14.36 -0.28 28.20
CA ILE A 60 13.16 0.14 27.49
C ILE A 60 12.54 -1.16 27.02
N THR A 61 11.60 -1.67 27.80
CA THR A 61 10.77 -2.82 27.45
C THR A 61 9.87 -2.35 26.31
N VAL A 62 10.43 -2.26 25.10
CA VAL A 62 9.64 -2.03 23.89
C VAL A 62 8.74 -3.26 23.80
N ASN A 63 7.45 -3.07 24.07
CA ASN A 63 6.45 -4.11 23.90
C ASN A 63 6.41 -4.51 22.42
N LYS A 64 7.29 -5.43 22.04
CA LYS A 64 7.45 -5.93 20.67
C LYS A 64 6.32 -6.90 20.41
N HIS A 65 5.28 -6.40 19.75
CA HIS A 65 4.18 -7.24 19.30
C HIS A 65 4.58 -7.89 17.98
N ILE A 66 4.80 -9.20 18.00
CA ILE A 66 5.13 -9.98 16.81
C ILE A 66 3.83 -10.53 16.24
N TYR A 67 3.46 -10.07 15.06
CA TYR A 67 2.28 -10.53 14.33
C TYR A 67 2.70 -11.42 13.16
N LYS A 68 2.00 -12.55 12.98
CA LYS A 68 2.14 -13.38 11.78
C LYS A 68 1.04 -13.01 10.79
N LYS A 69 1.38 -12.73 9.54
CA LYS A 69 0.39 -12.56 8.47
C LYS A 69 -0.41 -13.87 8.35
N LYS A 70 -1.73 -13.76 8.32
CA LYS A 70 -2.60 -14.93 8.09
C LYS A 70 -2.34 -15.46 6.68
N ALA A 71 -2.37 -16.78 6.51
CA ALA A 71 -2.27 -17.40 5.19
C ALA A 71 -3.48 -16.95 4.35
N THR A 72 -3.23 -16.23 3.26
CA THR A 72 -4.24 -15.73 2.33
C THR A 72 -4.00 -16.37 0.98
N GLU A 73 -5.01 -17.06 0.46
CA GLU A 73 -5.03 -17.47 -0.94
C GLU A 73 -5.36 -16.26 -1.81
N VAL A 74 -4.58 -16.08 -2.86
CA VAL A 74 -4.72 -14.94 -3.78
C VAL A 74 -4.88 -15.43 -5.21
N GLU A 75 -5.71 -14.75 -5.98
CA GLU A 75 -5.77 -14.95 -7.43
C GLU A 75 -4.64 -14.13 -8.07
N ALA A 76 -3.83 -14.75 -8.92
CA ALA A 76 -2.77 -14.03 -9.62
C ALA A 76 -2.56 -14.56 -11.03
N PHE A 77 -2.10 -13.69 -11.93
CA PHE A 77 -1.67 -14.09 -13.27
C PHE A 77 -0.38 -13.36 -13.68
N GLU A 78 0.40 -13.98 -14.55
CA GLU A 78 1.64 -13.40 -15.09
C GLU A 78 1.31 -12.48 -16.26
N LEU A 79 1.80 -11.24 -16.20
CA LEU A 79 1.50 -10.24 -17.21
C LEU A 79 2.13 -10.61 -18.57
N ARG A 80 1.31 -10.55 -19.64
CA ARG A 80 1.61 -11.00 -21.02
C ARG A 80 1.62 -12.52 -21.22
N ARG A 81 1.40 -13.34 -20.18
CA ARG A 81 1.44 -14.80 -20.29
C ARG A 81 0.12 -15.44 -19.88
N GLY A 82 -0.48 -16.19 -20.81
CA GLY A 82 -1.74 -16.88 -20.58
C GLY A 82 -2.97 -16.04 -20.89
N ILE A 83 -4.12 -16.46 -20.36
CA ILE A 83 -5.41 -15.81 -20.58
C ILE A 83 -5.60 -14.74 -19.50
N LEU A 84 -5.96 -13.52 -19.92
CA LEU A 84 -6.27 -12.43 -18.99
C LEU A 84 -7.55 -12.76 -18.21
N PRO A 85 -7.54 -12.70 -16.87
CA PRO A 85 -8.73 -12.96 -16.08
C PRO A 85 -9.83 -11.91 -16.31
N ASN A 86 -11.09 -12.33 -16.26
CA ASN A 86 -12.24 -11.42 -16.43
C ASN A 86 -12.27 -10.29 -15.39
N TRP A 87 -11.83 -10.57 -14.16
CA TRP A 87 -11.76 -9.56 -13.11
C TRP A 87 -10.72 -8.48 -13.42
N PHE A 88 -9.67 -8.82 -14.18
CA PHE A 88 -8.64 -7.87 -14.57
C PHE A 88 -9.19 -6.96 -15.66
N THR A 89 -9.74 -7.52 -16.73
CA THR A 89 -10.29 -6.74 -17.85
C THR A 89 -11.48 -5.87 -17.47
N SER A 90 -12.24 -6.26 -16.45
CA SER A 90 -13.39 -5.49 -15.94
C SER A 90 -13.02 -4.48 -14.84
N SER A 91 -11.76 -4.43 -14.43
CA SER A 91 -11.34 -3.60 -13.30
C SER A 91 -11.25 -2.12 -13.65
N LYS A 92 -11.84 -1.27 -12.79
CA LYS A 92 -11.67 0.18 -12.83
C LYS A 92 -10.34 0.67 -12.23
N GLN A 93 -9.56 -0.23 -11.61
CA GLN A 93 -8.24 0.11 -11.06
C GLN A 93 -7.17 0.21 -12.15
N ILE A 94 -7.45 -0.23 -13.36
CA ILE A 94 -6.50 -0.20 -14.47
C ILE A 94 -6.73 1.09 -15.27
N GLU A 95 -5.73 1.96 -15.32
CA GLU A 95 -5.86 3.25 -16.02
C GLU A 95 -5.23 3.25 -17.41
N GLN A 96 -4.05 2.67 -17.55
CA GLN A 96 -3.29 2.75 -18.79
C GLN A 96 -2.56 1.45 -19.06
N ILE A 97 -2.68 0.99 -20.29
CA ILE A 97 -1.91 -0.11 -20.85
C ILE A 97 -1.08 0.52 -21.97
N SER A 98 0.23 0.66 -21.76
CA SER A 98 1.13 1.04 -22.85
C SER A 98 1.83 -0.20 -23.38
N CYS A 99 1.84 -0.33 -24.70
CA CYS A 99 2.57 -1.35 -25.42
C CYS A 99 3.44 -0.61 -26.43
N GLY A 100 4.74 -0.51 -26.15
CA GLY A 100 5.72 0.06 -27.09
C GLY A 100 6.60 -1.04 -27.66
N ASP A 101 6.94 -0.95 -28.94
CA ASP A 101 7.78 -1.94 -29.63
C ASP A 101 9.14 -2.16 -28.95
N THR A 102 9.65 -1.14 -28.24
CA THR A 102 10.94 -1.18 -27.52
C THR A 102 10.81 -1.24 -26.00
N GLU A 103 9.68 -0.82 -25.42
CA GLU A 103 9.53 -0.67 -23.96
C GLU A 103 8.74 -1.80 -23.29
N GLY A 104 8.18 -2.72 -24.08
CA GLY A 104 7.36 -3.82 -23.59
C GLY A 104 5.98 -3.36 -23.09
N LEU A 105 5.25 -4.31 -22.50
CA LEU A 105 3.94 -4.03 -21.91
C LEU A 105 4.11 -3.40 -20.52
N LYS A 106 3.50 -2.24 -20.30
CA LYS A 106 3.42 -1.60 -18.98
C LYS A 106 1.96 -1.30 -18.64
N ILE A 107 1.58 -1.58 -17.40
CA ILE A 107 0.22 -1.33 -16.91
C ILE A 107 0.27 -0.47 -15.67
N LYS A 108 -0.52 0.59 -15.68
CA LYS A 108 -0.68 1.49 -14.53
C LYS A 108 -1.91 1.05 -13.72
N ILE A 109 -1.66 0.67 -12.47
CA ILE A 109 -2.65 0.16 -11.52
C ILE A 109 -2.84 1.22 -10.43
N LYS A 110 -4.10 1.56 -10.15
CA LYS A 110 -4.49 2.47 -9.09
C LYS A 110 -4.70 1.69 -7.80
N THR A 111 -3.81 1.88 -6.84
CA THR A 111 -3.88 1.32 -5.50
C THR A 111 -4.32 2.38 -4.49
N TYR A 112 -4.55 1.99 -3.24
CA TYR A 112 -4.85 2.94 -2.16
C TYR A 112 -3.64 3.82 -1.79
N LEU A 113 -2.42 3.39 -2.13
CA LEU A 113 -1.18 4.14 -1.93
C LEU A 113 -0.85 5.07 -3.11
N GLY A 114 -1.59 5.00 -4.21
CA GLY A 114 -1.36 5.81 -5.40
C GLY A 114 -1.36 4.98 -6.67
N TYR A 115 -0.31 5.12 -7.48
CA TYR A 115 -0.17 4.38 -8.74
C TYR A 115 1.03 3.45 -8.70
N GLU A 116 0.79 2.21 -9.06
CA GLU A 116 1.83 1.21 -9.31
C GLU A 116 1.96 0.94 -10.81
N ILE A 117 3.18 0.63 -11.23
CA ILE A 117 3.50 0.29 -12.62
C ILE A 117 3.91 -1.17 -12.64
N ALA A 118 3.08 -2.01 -13.26
CA ALA A 118 3.44 -3.38 -13.59
C ALA A 118 4.18 -3.42 -14.93
N ARG A 119 5.25 -4.19 -15.00
CA ARG A 119 6.00 -4.45 -16.24
C ARG A 119 5.72 -5.86 -16.72
N GLU A 120 6.04 -6.08 -17.98
CA GLU A 120 6.01 -7.41 -18.57
C GLU A 120 6.73 -8.45 -17.72
N GLY A 121 6.07 -9.58 -17.47
CA GLY A 121 6.58 -10.67 -16.63
C GLY A 121 6.27 -10.52 -15.14
N ASP A 122 5.82 -9.36 -14.68
CA ASP A 122 5.33 -9.20 -13.31
C ASP A 122 4.01 -9.94 -13.10
N PHE A 123 3.74 -10.34 -11.87
CA PHE A 123 2.47 -10.93 -11.48
C PHE A 123 1.51 -9.83 -11.05
N ILE A 124 0.29 -9.88 -11.58
CA ILE A 124 -0.81 -9.08 -11.07
C ILE A 124 -1.58 -9.92 -10.07
N ILE A 125 -1.67 -9.42 -8.84
CA ILE A 125 -2.34 -10.11 -7.74
C ILE A 125 -3.66 -9.42 -7.45
N LYS A 126 -4.71 -10.21 -7.27
CA LYS A 126 -5.98 -9.78 -6.71
C LYS A 126 -6.11 -10.39 -5.31
N GLU A 127 -6.14 -9.52 -4.32
CA GLU A 127 -6.37 -9.87 -2.92
C GLU A 127 -7.66 -9.16 -2.48
N ASN A 128 -8.73 -9.93 -2.30
CA ASN A 128 -10.09 -9.40 -2.08
C ASN A 128 -10.53 -8.45 -3.21
N ASN A 129 -10.72 -7.16 -2.89
CA ASN A 129 -11.12 -6.10 -3.82
C ASN A 129 -9.94 -5.23 -4.28
N TYR A 130 -8.70 -5.60 -3.92
CA TYR A 130 -7.50 -4.83 -4.26
C TYR A 130 -6.68 -5.56 -5.32
N ILE A 131 -6.16 -4.79 -6.26
CA ILE A 131 -5.26 -5.28 -7.30
C ILE A 131 -3.94 -4.53 -7.17
N TYR A 132 -2.83 -5.26 -7.21
CA TYR A 132 -1.49 -4.68 -7.15
C TYR A 132 -0.50 -5.47 -8.00
N ALA A 133 0.63 -4.84 -8.30
CA ALA A 133 1.71 -5.45 -9.07
C ALA A 133 2.73 -6.10 -8.15
N CYS A 134 3.24 -7.28 -8.52
CA CYS A 134 4.27 -7.98 -7.79
C CYS A 134 5.37 -8.46 -8.74
N PRO A 135 6.64 -8.07 -8.54
CA PRO A 135 7.74 -8.58 -9.34
C PRO A 135 7.84 -10.10 -9.29
N LYS A 136 8.17 -10.72 -10.42
CA LYS A 136 8.23 -12.18 -10.57
C LYS A 136 9.12 -12.89 -9.54
N THR A 137 10.25 -12.27 -9.18
CA THR A 137 11.18 -12.81 -8.18
C THR A 137 10.50 -12.85 -6.81
N LEU A 138 9.94 -11.73 -6.38
CA LEU A 138 9.24 -11.59 -5.11
C LEU A 138 8.00 -12.50 -5.04
N PHE A 139 7.25 -12.63 -6.14
CA PHE A 139 6.08 -13.48 -6.19
C PHE A 139 6.40 -14.94 -5.89
N LYS A 140 7.47 -15.47 -6.50
CA LYS A 140 7.87 -16.87 -6.32
C LYS A 140 8.45 -17.17 -4.93
N GLU A 141 9.04 -16.18 -4.28
CA GLU A 141 9.52 -16.29 -2.90
C GLU A 141 8.35 -16.24 -1.90
N THR A 142 7.34 -15.43 -2.21
CA THR A 142 6.21 -15.17 -1.30
C THR A 142 5.09 -16.19 -1.44
N TYR A 143 4.81 -16.66 -2.65
CA TYR A 143 3.65 -17.49 -2.97
C TYR A 143 4.06 -18.85 -3.51
N LYS A 144 3.39 -19.89 -3.02
CA LYS A 144 3.46 -21.24 -3.57
C LYS A 144 2.16 -21.53 -4.30
N LYS A 145 2.27 -22.14 -5.49
CA LYS A 145 1.10 -22.58 -6.24
C LYS A 145 0.39 -23.66 -5.41
N VAL A 146 -0.87 -23.43 -5.10
CA VAL A 146 -1.76 -24.47 -4.58
C VAL A 146 -2.22 -25.26 -5.80
N GLU A 147 -1.83 -26.53 -5.90
CA GLU A 147 -2.36 -27.42 -6.94
C GLU A 147 -3.82 -27.75 -6.58
N GLU A 148 -4.74 -27.54 -7.54
CA GLU A 148 -6.12 -28.05 -7.49
C GLU A 148 -6.14 -29.56 -7.75
#